data_AF-A0A536HJQ4-F1
#
_entry.id   AF-A0A536HJQ4-F1
#
_cell.length_a   1.000
_cell.length_b   1.000
_cell.length_c   1.000
_cell.angle_alpha   90.00
_cell.angle_beta   90.00
_cell.angle_gamma   90.00
#
_symmetry.space_group_name_H-M   'P 1'
#
loop_
_entity.id
_entity.type
_entity.pdbx_description
1 polymer ?
#
loop_
_entity_poly.entity_id
_entity_poly.type
_entity_poly.pdbx_seq_one_letter_code
_entity_poly.pdbx_strand_id
1 'polypeptide(L)'
;MLDTYQVSYALFSSDFAHELLKADPNGDLRMGLPTNVARELDRLIAGRRPLQAISMLELWCFLGERLLRDTDTASMASSLEVRVPFLDHEVVEAASALDDVERFEPLGRKQVLREIALGDLERAMFERPKSGFVLPIARWARDVLRNEMTAAFDDRGFCEAAGLDPRA
;
A
#
# COMPACT_ATOMS: atom_id res chain seq x y z
N MET A 1 4.41 2.93 -16.53
CA MET A 1 4.74 2.15 -15.32
C MET A 1 3.89 2.58 -14.13
N LEU A 2 3.90 3.87 -13.74
CA LEU A 2 3.07 4.38 -12.63
C LEU A 2 1.58 4.06 -12.79
N ASP A 3 0.99 4.30 -13.96
CA ASP A 3 -0.43 4.03 -14.19
C ASP A 3 -0.77 2.54 -13.99
N THR A 4 0.09 1.63 -14.50
CA THR A 4 -0.07 0.19 -14.32
C THR A 4 0.00 -0.22 -12.84
N TYR A 5 0.90 0.40 -12.09
CA TYR A 5 1.00 0.21 -10.64
C TYR A 5 -0.29 0.70 -9.95
N GLN A 6 -0.80 1.89 -10.28
CA GLN A 6 -2.05 2.39 -9.69
C GLN A 6 -3.24 1.48 -9.99
N VAL A 7 -3.34 0.94 -11.21
CA VAL A 7 -4.38 -0.04 -11.56
C VAL A 7 -4.30 -1.29 -10.70
N SER A 8 -3.10 -1.78 -10.36
CA SER A 8 -2.97 -2.97 -9.49
C SER A 8 -3.46 -2.75 -8.05
N TYR A 9 -3.57 -1.49 -7.61
CA TYR A 9 -4.08 -1.10 -6.30
C TYR A 9 -5.49 -0.48 -6.35
N ALA A 10 -6.04 -0.26 -7.54
CA ALA A 10 -7.34 0.35 -7.70
C ALA A 10 -8.44 -0.57 -7.17
N LEU A 11 -9.25 -0.05 -6.25
CA LEU A 11 -10.43 -0.76 -5.73
C LEU A 11 -11.65 -0.60 -6.64
N PHE A 12 -11.69 0.48 -7.41
CA PHE A 12 -12.79 0.87 -8.26
C PHE A 12 -12.28 1.16 -9.67
N SER A 13 -13.15 1.05 -10.68
CA SER A 13 -12.85 1.58 -12.01
C SER A 13 -12.73 3.11 -11.94
N SER A 14 -11.97 3.70 -12.88
CA SER A 14 -11.85 5.15 -12.96
C SER A 14 -13.22 5.82 -13.12
N ASP A 15 -14.12 5.22 -13.91
CA ASP A 15 -15.47 5.74 -14.12
C ASP A 15 -16.28 5.76 -12.82
N PHE A 16 -16.25 4.67 -12.05
CA PHE A 16 -16.97 4.60 -10.78
C PHE A 16 -16.35 5.52 -9.72
N ALA A 17 -15.02 5.69 -9.72
CA ALA A 17 -14.37 6.65 -8.83
C ALA A 17 -14.80 8.09 -9.14
N HIS A 18 -14.98 8.46 -10.42
CA HIS A 18 -15.49 9.77 -10.80
C HIS A 18 -16.97 9.96 -10.44
N GLU A 19 -17.79 8.92 -10.53
CA GLU A 19 -19.18 8.96 -10.07
C GLU A 19 -19.27 9.13 -8.55
N LEU A 20 -18.44 8.39 -7.82
CA LEU A 20 -18.42 8.40 -6.36
C LEU A 20 -17.92 9.72 -5.76
N LEU A 21 -17.05 10.45 -6.45
CA LEU A 21 -16.43 11.68 -5.93
C LEU A 21 -17.15 12.92 -6.47
N LYS A 22 -17.88 13.64 -5.60
CA LYS A 22 -18.73 14.81 -5.92
C LYS A 22 -17.99 15.95 -6.66
N ALA A 23 -16.68 16.03 -6.45
CA ALA A 23 -15.67 16.79 -7.18
C ALA A 23 -14.32 16.22 -6.73
N ASP A 24 -13.23 16.33 -7.50
CA ASP A 24 -11.92 15.94 -6.97
C ASP A 24 -11.47 16.98 -5.92
N PRO A 25 -11.50 16.64 -4.61
CA PRO A 25 -11.07 17.58 -3.58
C PRO A 25 -9.60 17.99 -3.74
N ASN A 26 -8.82 17.25 -4.55
CA ASN A 26 -7.41 17.50 -4.81
C ASN A 26 -7.09 18.04 -6.22
N GLY A 27 -8.10 18.42 -7.01
CA GLY A 27 -7.91 19.05 -8.33
C GLY A 27 -8.10 18.13 -9.54
N ASP A 28 -7.02 17.82 -10.27
CA ASP A 28 -7.06 16.89 -11.40
C ASP A 28 -6.33 15.60 -11.01
N LEU A 29 -6.99 14.45 -11.12
CA LEU A 29 -6.42 13.14 -10.77
C LEU A 29 -5.89 12.41 -11.99
N ARG A 30 -4.72 11.80 -11.82
CA ARG A 30 -4.20 10.76 -12.71
C ARG A 30 -4.27 9.41 -12.00
N MET A 31 -5.19 8.55 -12.43
CA MET A 31 -5.36 7.21 -11.87
C MET A 31 -5.52 7.21 -10.34
N GLY A 32 -6.31 8.15 -9.81
CA GLY A 32 -6.56 8.29 -8.36
C GLY A 32 -5.51 9.10 -7.58
N LEU A 33 -4.46 9.60 -8.24
CA LEU A 33 -3.44 10.44 -7.61
C LEU A 33 -3.57 11.91 -8.03
N PRO A 34 -3.39 12.88 -7.12
CA PRO A 34 -3.23 14.28 -7.50
C PRO A 34 -2.11 14.45 -8.53
N THR A 35 -2.33 15.24 -9.58
CA THR A 35 -1.40 15.35 -10.72
C THR A 35 0.03 15.76 -10.32
N ASN A 36 0.19 16.58 -9.29
CA ASN A 36 1.51 16.94 -8.74
C ASN A 36 2.24 15.73 -8.15
N VAL A 37 1.52 14.89 -7.38
CA VAL A 37 2.05 13.66 -6.78
C VAL A 37 2.40 12.65 -7.88
N ALA A 38 1.53 12.48 -8.87
CA ALA A 38 1.81 11.59 -10.00
C ALA A 38 3.09 11.99 -10.74
N ARG A 39 3.32 13.29 -10.93
CA ARG A 39 4.55 13.81 -11.56
C ARG A 39 5.80 13.55 -10.71
N GLU A 40 5.69 13.64 -9.39
CA GLU A 40 6.78 13.33 -8.47
C GLU A 40 7.14 11.84 -8.51
N LEU A 41 6.13 10.97 -8.48
CA LEU A 41 6.33 9.52 -8.59
C LEU A 41 6.88 9.10 -9.96
N ASP A 42 6.48 9.77 -11.05
CA ASP A 42 7.08 9.54 -12.37
C ASP A 42 8.58 9.89 -12.38
N ARG A 43 8.98 10.99 -11.72
CA ARG A 43 10.40 11.36 -11.57
C ARG A 43 11.15 10.35 -10.72
N LEU A 44 10.54 9.86 -9.64
CA LEU A 44 11.12 8.87 -8.75
C LEU A 44 11.51 7.58 -9.48
N ILE A 45 10.69 7.15 -10.44
CA ILE A 45 10.89 5.92 -11.21
C ILE A 45 11.56 6.12 -12.58
N ALA A 46 11.83 7.36 -12.98
CA ALA A 46 12.40 7.68 -14.28
C ALA A 46 13.73 6.95 -14.50
N GLY A 47 13.86 6.29 -15.65
CA GLY A 47 15.07 5.56 -16.04
C GLY A 47 15.33 4.24 -15.28
N ARG A 48 14.45 3.83 -14.35
CA ARG A 48 14.59 2.58 -13.61
C ARG A 48 14.04 1.39 -14.40
N ARG A 49 14.61 0.21 -14.16
CA ARG A 49 14.04 -1.06 -14.65
C ARG A 49 12.68 -1.34 -13.98
N PRO A 50 11.77 -2.13 -14.59
CA PRO A 50 10.43 -2.34 -14.06
C PRO A 50 10.38 -2.81 -12.59
N LEU A 51 11.19 -3.81 -12.21
CA LEU A 51 11.19 -4.33 -10.83
C LEU A 51 11.71 -3.31 -9.81
N GLN A 52 12.70 -2.51 -10.21
CA GLN A 52 13.22 -1.41 -9.39
C GLN A 52 12.19 -0.28 -9.26
N ALA A 53 11.51 0.08 -10.35
CA ALA A 53 10.43 1.07 -10.34
C ALA A 53 9.29 0.63 -9.42
N ILE A 54 8.84 -0.63 -9.51
CA ILE A 54 7.84 -1.20 -8.60
C ILE A 54 8.33 -1.12 -7.16
N SER A 55 9.57 -1.54 -6.88
CA SER A 55 10.13 -1.49 -5.53
C SER A 55 10.14 -0.07 -4.94
N MET A 56 10.46 0.94 -5.75
CA MET A 56 10.40 2.34 -5.32
C MET A 56 8.97 2.80 -5.04
N LEU A 57 8.01 2.44 -5.90
CA LEU A 57 6.58 2.77 -5.69
C LEU A 57 6.01 2.05 -4.46
N GLU A 58 6.39 0.80 -4.21
CA GLU A 58 6.00 0.07 -3.01
C GLU A 58 6.50 0.75 -1.73
N LEU A 59 7.76 1.22 -1.71
CA LEU A 59 8.32 1.94 -0.56
C LEU A 59 7.58 3.25 -0.27
N TRP A 60 7.32 4.04 -1.31
CA TRP A 60 6.70 5.36 -1.16
C TRP A 60 5.19 5.28 -0.97
N CYS A 61 4.49 4.50 -1.79
CA CYS A 61 3.03 4.46 -1.77
C CYS A 61 2.51 3.45 -0.75
N PHE A 62 2.69 2.15 -0.98
CA PHE A 62 1.99 1.15 -0.15
C PHE A 62 2.59 1.05 1.25
N LEU A 63 3.92 1.02 1.38
CA LEU A 63 4.59 0.97 2.66
C LEU A 63 4.48 2.31 3.40
N GLY A 64 4.85 3.42 2.76
CA GLY A 64 4.82 4.76 3.35
C GLY A 64 3.41 5.23 3.73
N GLU A 65 2.53 5.37 2.74
CA GLU A 65 1.23 6.01 2.92
C GLU A 65 0.17 5.12 3.59
N ARG A 66 0.40 3.80 3.65
CA ARG A 66 -0.55 2.86 4.28
C ARG A 66 0.05 2.13 5.46
N LEU A 67 1.04 1.26 5.24
CA LEU A 67 1.50 0.37 6.30
C LEU A 67 2.15 1.11 7.47
N LEU A 68 3.08 2.04 7.21
CA LEU A 68 3.78 2.79 8.26
C LEU A 68 2.83 3.75 8.97
N ARG A 69 2.01 4.49 8.22
CA ARG A 69 1.00 5.39 8.77
C ARG A 69 0.02 4.67 9.71
N ASP A 70 -0.54 3.55 9.26
CA ASP A 70 -1.55 2.80 10.03
C ASP A 70 -0.90 2.12 11.25
N THR A 71 0.33 1.61 11.12
CA THR A 71 1.08 1.02 12.23
C THR A 71 1.41 2.06 13.30
N ASP A 72 1.88 3.24 12.89
CA ASP A 72 2.19 4.34 13.80
C ASP A 72 0.93 4.79 14.55
N THR A 73 -0.16 5.07 13.81
CA THR A 73 -1.44 5.48 14.39
C THR A 73 -1.95 4.47 15.42
N ALA A 74 -1.98 3.17 15.08
CA ALA A 74 -2.50 2.13 15.96
C ALA A 74 -1.61 1.89 17.20
N SER A 75 -0.29 1.92 17.01
CA SER A 75 0.67 1.68 18.09
C SER A 75 0.71 2.85 19.07
N MET A 76 0.75 4.09 18.57
CA MET A 76 0.75 5.30 19.40
C MET A 76 -0.57 5.49 20.14
N ALA A 77 -1.70 5.10 19.55
CA ALA A 77 -2.99 5.03 20.28
C ALA A 77 -2.94 4.10 21.50
N SER A 78 -2.00 3.15 21.52
CA SER A 78 -1.74 2.24 22.64
C SER A 78 -0.47 2.58 23.43
N SER A 79 0.13 3.76 23.21
CA SER A 79 1.42 4.18 23.81
C SER A 79 2.57 3.18 23.56
N LEU A 80 2.56 2.50 22.41
CA LEU A 80 3.61 1.56 21.99
C LEU A 80 4.43 2.17 20.86
N GLU A 81 5.76 2.04 20.95
CA GLU A 81 6.66 2.40 19.85
C GLU A 81 6.98 1.14 19.02
N VAL A 82 6.59 1.13 17.75
CA VAL A 82 6.93 0.04 16.82
C VAL A 82 8.20 0.39 16.04
N ARG A 83 9.18 -0.50 16.07
CA ARG A 83 10.42 -0.38 15.27
C ARG A 83 10.32 -1.26 14.03
N VAL A 84 10.87 -0.77 12.91
CA VAL A 84 10.86 -1.45 11.60
C VAL A 84 12.29 -1.68 11.08
N PRO A 85 13.04 -2.66 11.61
CA PRO A 85 14.47 -2.82 11.32
C PRO A 85 14.83 -2.98 9.85
N PHE A 86 13.92 -3.56 9.04
CA PHE A 86 14.12 -3.72 7.60
C PHE A 86 14.10 -2.39 6.82
N LEU A 87 13.69 -1.29 7.46
CA LEU A 87 13.73 0.05 6.89
C LEU A 87 14.91 0.89 7.41
N ASP A 88 15.86 0.27 8.11
CA ASP A 88 17.14 0.92 8.33
C ASP A 88 17.77 1.29 6.98
N HIS A 89 18.32 2.50 6.89
CA HIS A 89 18.92 3.02 5.67
C HIS A 89 20.05 2.12 5.13
N GLU A 90 20.88 1.53 6.00
CA GLU A 90 21.97 0.64 5.56
C GLU A 90 21.41 -0.62 4.90
N VAL A 91 20.31 -1.16 5.44
CA VAL A 91 19.63 -2.34 4.88
C VAL A 91 18.98 -2.00 3.54
N VAL A 92 18.30 -0.86 3.45
CA VAL A 92 17.62 -0.42 2.22
C VAL A 92 18.63 -0.09 1.13
N GLU A 93 19.73 0.57 1.46
CA GLU A 93 20.82 0.90 0.54
C GLU A 93 21.50 -0.37 0.02
N ALA A 94 21.86 -1.30 0.92
CA ALA A 94 22.45 -2.58 0.53
C ALA A 94 21.52 -3.39 -0.38
N ALA A 95 20.24 -3.51 -0.02
CA ALA A 95 19.26 -4.22 -0.85
C ALA A 95 19.01 -3.51 -2.20
N SER A 96 19.20 -2.20 -2.27
CA SER A 96 19.01 -1.42 -3.50
C SER A 96 20.22 -1.40 -4.43
N ALA A 97 21.40 -1.73 -3.91
CA ALA A 97 22.63 -1.89 -4.68
C ALA A 97 22.71 -3.23 -5.44
N LEU A 98 21.95 -4.24 -5.00
CA LEU A 98 21.86 -5.54 -5.67
C LEU A 98 21.33 -5.42 -7.09
N ASP A 99 21.84 -6.26 -7.99
CA ASP A 99 21.27 -6.36 -9.33
C ASP A 99 19.89 -7.05 -9.31
N ASP A 100 19.18 -7.05 -10.44
CA ASP A 100 17.82 -7.58 -10.48
C ASP A 100 17.80 -9.11 -10.32
N VAL A 101 18.86 -9.82 -10.75
CA VAL A 101 18.95 -11.27 -10.66
C VAL A 101 19.18 -11.66 -9.20
N GLU A 102 20.15 -11.05 -8.54
CA GLU A 102 20.44 -11.28 -7.13
C GLU A 102 19.24 -10.92 -6.25
N ARG A 103 18.61 -9.76 -6.51
CA ARG A 103 17.53 -9.27 -5.65
C ARG A 103 16.22 -9.99 -5.84
N PHE A 104 15.86 -10.33 -7.09
CA PHE A 104 14.52 -10.79 -7.41
C PHE A 104 14.44 -12.22 -7.90
N GLU A 105 15.51 -12.88 -8.36
CA GLU A 105 15.41 -14.25 -8.89
C GLU A 105 15.66 -15.31 -7.80
N PRO A 106 14.77 -16.30 -7.61
CA PRO A 106 13.44 -16.45 -8.22
C PRO A 106 12.39 -15.48 -7.65
N LEU A 107 11.54 -14.96 -8.53
CA LEU A 107 10.57 -13.92 -8.21
C LEU A 107 9.64 -14.33 -7.06
N GLY A 108 9.45 -13.41 -6.12
CA GLY A 108 8.52 -13.57 -5.00
C GLY A 108 9.02 -14.45 -3.85
N ARG A 109 10.24 -15.01 -3.92
CA ARG A 109 10.77 -15.86 -2.84
C ARG A 109 11.51 -15.10 -1.75
N LYS A 110 11.98 -13.88 -2.00
CA LYS A 110 12.90 -13.13 -1.10
C LYS A 110 14.19 -13.93 -0.86
N GLN A 111 14.82 -14.39 -1.94
CA GLN A 111 15.89 -15.40 -1.88
C GLN A 111 17.08 -14.97 -1.01
N VAL A 112 17.59 -13.74 -1.21
CA VAL A 112 18.68 -13.18 -0.38
C VAL A 112 18.37 -13.23 1.10
N LEU A 113 17.14 -12.83 1.50
CA LEU A 113 16.73 -12.86 2.89
C LEU A 113 16.67 -14.29 3.44
N ARG A 114 16.25 -15.27 2.62
CA ARG A 114 16.26 -16.69 3.01
C ARG A 114 17.68 -17.18 3.24
N GLU A 115 18.60 -16.87 2.33
CA GLU A 115 19.99 -17.32 2.41
C GLU A 115 20.68 -16.79 3.67
N ILE A 116 20.44 -15.53 4.02
CA ILE A 116 20.93 -14.93 5.27
C ILE A 116 20.33 -15.66 6.49
N ALA A 117 19.03 -15.91 6.48
CA ALA A 117 18.32 -16.46 7.65
C ALA A 117 18.40 -18.00 7.80
N LEU A 118 18.81 -18.73 6.76
CA LEU A 118 18.92 -20.19 6.78
C LEU A 118 19.97 -20.73 7.76
N GLY A 119 20.90 -19.88 8.22
CA GLY A 119 21.84 -20.23 9.30
C GLY A 119 21.17 -20.35 10.67
N ASP A 120 20.08 -19.62 10.89
CA ASP A 120 19.44 -19.46 12.20
C ASP A 120 18.03 -20.06 12.29
N LEU A 121 17.38 -20.30 11.14
CA LEU A 121 15.99 -20.75 11.06
C LEU A 121 15.84 -22.07 10.30
N GLU A 122 14.88 -22.90 10.73
CA GLU A 122 14.57 -24.16 10.08
C GLU A 122 14.05 -23.95 8.65
N ARG A 123 14.54 -24.78 7.71
CA ARG A 123 14.15 -24.71 6.28
C ARG A 123 12.63 -24.74 6.08
N ALA A 124 11.91 -25.51 6.89
CA ALA A 124 10.45 -25.63 6.82
C ALA A 124 9.72 -24.28 7.00
N MET A 125 10.32 -23.30 7.68
CA MET A 125 9.74 -21.96 7.83
C MET A 125 9.62 -21.23 6.49
N PHE A 126 10.55 -21.47 5.55
CA PHE A 126 10.58 -20.82 4.24
C PHE A 126 9.73 -21.51 3.18
N GLU A 127 9.25 -22.71 3.45
CA GLU A 127 8.38 -23.50 2.54
C GLU A 127 6.89 -23.22 2.79
N ARG A 128 6.56 -22.49 3.86
CA ARG A 128 5.19 -22.09 4.17
C ARG A 128 4.62 -21.17 3.08
N PRO A 129 3.33 -21.34 2.71
CA PRO A 129 2.63 -20.36 1.88
C PRO A 129 2.69 -18.97 2.52
N LYS A 130 2.83 -17.94 1.68
CA LYS A 130 2.76 -16.54 2.13
C LYS A 130 1.40 -16.31 2.80
N SER A 131 1.43 -15.97 4.09
CA SER A 131 0.25 -15.55 4.83
C SER A 131 0.35 -14.04 5.07
N GLY A 132 -0.70 -13.31 4.69
CA GLY A 132 -0.82 -11.89 4.99
C GLY A 132 -1.45 -11.67 6.35
N PHE A 133 -1.22 -10.48 6.92
CA PHE A 133 -1.99 -9.99 8.05
C PHE A 133 -3.27 -9.35 7.52
N VAL A 134 -4.40 -10.04 7.62
CA VAL A 134 -5.69 -9.57 7.09
C VAL A 134 -6.61 -9.27 8.26
N LEU A 135 -7.11 -8.04 8.33
CA LEU A 135 -8.20 -7.68 9.24
C LEU A 135 -9.51 -8.21 8.66
N PRO A 136 -10.43 -8.75 9.49
CA PRO A 136 -11.71 -9.29 9.01
C PRO A 136 -12.74 -8.18 8.73
N ILE A 137 -12.32 -7.13 8.01
CA ILE A 137 -13.13 -5.93 7.70
C ILE A 137 -14.46 -6.31 7.06
N ALA A 138 -14.45 -7.23 6.08
CA ALA A 138 -15.66 -7.65 5.39
C ALA A 138 -16.67 -8.36 6.32
N ARG A 139 -16.19 -9.02 7.38
CA ARG A 139 -17.07 -9.60 8.40
C ARG A 139 -17.59 -8.50 9.31
N TRP A 140 -16.72 -7.60 9.78
CA TRP A 140 -17.13 -6.50 10.64
C TRP A 140 -18.17 -5.60 9.98
N ALA A 141 -17.95 -5.21 8.73
CA ALA A 141 -18.88 -4.39 7.95
C ALA A 141 -20.26 -5.04 7.75
N ARG A 142 -20.31 -6.38 7.68
CA ARG A 142 -21.58 -7.12 7.52
C ARG A 142 -22.24 -7.49 8.85
N ASP A 143 -21.50 -7.46 9.94
CA ASP A 143 -21.99 -7.90 11.24
C ASP A 143 -21.95 -6.73 12.23
N VAL A 144 -20.87 -6.61 12.99
CA VAL A 144 -20.75 -5.74 14.15
C VAL A 144 -20.72 -4.24 13.86
N LEU A 145 -20.35 -3.83 12.64
CA LEU A 145 -20.30 -2.42 12.22
C LEU A 145 -21.39 -2.07 11.19
N ARG A 146 -22.29 -3.02 10.87
CA ARG A 146 -23.26 -2.83 9.78
C ARG A 146 -24.10 -1.57 10.01
N ASN A 147 -24.67 -1.43 11.20
CA ASN A 147 -25.63 -0.37 11.49
C ASN A 147 -24.94 0.99 11.50
N GLU A 148 -23.76 1.09 12.10
CA GLU A 148 -22.93 2.29 12.15
C GLU A 148 -22.50 2.71 10.74
N MET A 149 -22.05 1.77 9.92
CA MET A 149 -21.68 2.04 8.53
C MET A 149 -22.88 2.49 7.70
N THR A 150 -24.02 1.79 7.78
CA THR A 150 -25.25 2.19 7.07
C THR A 150 -25.69 3.59 7.49
N ALA A 151 -25.73 3.87 8.80
CA ALA A 151 -26.11 5.19 9.28
C ALA A 151 -25.15 6.29 8.79
N ALA A 152 -23.84 6.03 8.75
CA ALA A 152 -22.86 6.98 8.22
C ALA A 152 -23.03 7.23 6.72
N PHE A 153 -23.30 6.19 5.92
CA PHE A 153 -23.49 6.35 4.47
C PHE A 153 -24.87 6.95 4.11
N ASP A 154 -25.88 6.79 4.95
CA ASP A 154 -27.19 7.44 4.80
C ASP A 154 -27.15 8.94 5.17
N ASP A 155 -26.16 9.37 5.96
CA ASP A 155 -25.93 10.78 6.30
C ASP A 155 -25.30 11.54 5.12
N ARG A 156 -26.14 12.26 4.38
CA ARG A 156 -25.70 13.12 3.26
C ARG A 156 -24.65 14.14 3.68
N GLY A 157 -24.77 14.73 4.86
CA GLY A 157 -23.82 15.75 5.33
C GLY A 157 -22.44 15.15 5.58
N PHE A 158 -22.41 13.95 6.18
CA PHE A 158 -21.18 13.18 6.36
C PHE A 158 -20.54 12.79 5.01
N CYS A 159 -21.33 12.20 4.10
CA CYS A 159 -20.85 11.79 2.78
C CYS A 159 -20.25 12.98 2.00
N GLU A 160 -20.95 14.11 1.98
CA GLU A 160 -20.46 15.31 1.30
C GLU A 160 -19.18 15.87 1.95
N ALA A 161 -19.10 15.89 3.29
CA ALA A 161 -17.90 16.32 4.01
C ALA A 161 -16.71 15.38 3.76
N ALA A 162 -16.98 14.09 3.52
CA ALA A 162 -15.99 13.08 3.13
C ALA A 162 -15.63 13.12 1.63
N GLY A 163 -16.24 14.02 0.84
CA GLY A 163 -16.01 14.14 -0.60
C GLY A 163 -16.76 13.11 -1.46
N LEU A 164 -17.68 12.34 -0.88
CA LEU A 164 -18.50 11.36 -1.58
C LEU A 164 -19.76 12.02 -2.15
N ASP A 165 -20.22 11.55 -3.32
CA ASP A 165 -21.54 11.86 -3.84
C ASP A 165 -22.59 10.96 -3.15
N PRO A 166 -23.50 11.52 -2.34
CA PRO A 166 -24.56 10.74 -1.68
C PRO A 166 -25.68 10.27 -2.63
N ARG A 167 -25.48 10.37 -3.94
CA ARG A 167 -26.40 9.89 -4.98
C ARG A 167 -25.80 8.80 -5.87
N ALA A 168 -24.48 8.60 -5.80
CA ALA A 168 -23.75 7.53 -6.48
C ALA A 168 -24.04 6.15 -5.85
#